data_AF-A0A7I4Y412-F1
#
_entry.id   AF-A0A7I4Y412-F1
#
_cell.length_a   1.000
_cell.length_b   1.000
_cell.length_c   1.000
_cell.angle_alpha   90.00
_cell.angle_beta   90.00
_cell.angle_gamma   90.00
#
_symmetry.space_group_name_H-M   'P 1'
#
loop_
_entity.id
_entity.type
_entity.pdbx_description
1 polymer ?
#
loop_
_entity_poly.entity_id
_entity_poly.type
_entity_poly.pdbx_seq_one_letter_code
_entity_poly.pdbx_strand_id
1 'polypeptide(L)'
;MGGWKLETGRFALMVTFPVAAFWFFNQPSLFKVFMKGYKVPDSREGDAAMAQFKEQLLAQKRKEEYESFLRQQMAFEEARRQRENQSG
;
A
#
# COMPACT_ATOMS: atom_id res chain seq x y z
N MET A 1 -25.08 16.41 -42.69
CA MET A 1 -23.78 16.40 -41.98
C MET A 1 -23.74 17.48 -40.88
N GLY A 2 -24.64 17.44 -39.89
CA GLY A 2 -24.79 18.49 -38.87
C GLY A 2 -24.62 18.04 -37.40
N GLY A 3 -24.60 16.72 -37.14
CA GLY A 3 -24.51 16.18 -35.77
C GLY A 3 -23.14 16.33 -35.11
N TRP A 4 -22.06 16.43 -35.90
CA TRP A 4 -20.69 16.47 -35.38
C TRP A 4 -20.43 17.66 -34.44
N LYS A 5 -21.06 18.82 -34.67
CA LYS A 5 -20.93 20.00 -33.79
C LYS A 5 -21.51 19.75 -32.40
N LEU A 6 -22.64 19.03 -32.31
CA LEU A 6 -23.29 18.70 -31.05
C LEU A 6 -22.45 17.67 -30.27
N GLU A 7 -21.90 16.69 -30.98
CA GLU A 7 -21.01 15.69 -30.40
C GLU A 7 -19.72 16.32 -29.87
N THR A 8 -19.08 17.20 -30.63
CA THR A 8 -17.89 17.95 -30.17
C THR A 8 -18.22 18.80 -28.94
N GLY A 9 -19.36 19.48 -28.90
CA GLY A 9 -19.79 20.25 -27.72
C GLY A 9 -20.00 19.36 -26.49
N ARG A 10 -20.64 18.20 -26.66
CA ARG A 10 -20.83 17.22 -25.58
C ARG A 10 -19.49 16.68 -25.05
N PHE A 11 -18.56 16.33 -25.93
CA PHE A 11 -17.22 15.90 -25.54
C PHE A 11 -16.44 17.00 -24.83
N ALA A 12 -16.50 18.23 -25.34
CA ALA A 12 -15.86 19.37 -24.70
C ALA A 12 -16.39 19.56 -23.27
N LEU A 13 -17.70 19.46 -23.05
CA LEU A 13 -18.29 19.52 -21.71
C LEU A 13 -17.84 18.35 -20.84
N MET A 14 -17.87 17.12 -21.36
CA MET A 14 -17.44 15.93 -20.61
C MET A 14 -15.98 16.00 -20.16
N VAL A 15 -15.10 16.65 -20.93
CA VAL A 15 -13.68 16.79 -20.60
C VAL A 15 -13.43 18.02 -19.71
N THR A 16 -14.04 19.16 -20.04
CA THR A 16 -13.78 20.42 -19.31
C THR A 16 -14.48 20.47 -17.96
N PHE A 17 -15.68 19.89 -17.83
CA PHE A 17 -16.44 19.86 -16.59
C PHE A 17 -15.67 19.25 -15.41
N PRO A 18 -15.13 18.01 -15.48
CA PRO A 18 -14.44 17.42 -14.33
C PRO A 18 -13.18 18.21 -13.95
N VAL A 19 -12.45 18.76 -14.93
CA VAL A 19 -11.24 19.57 -14.67
C VAL A 19 -11.60 20.89 -14.00
N ALA A 20 -12.62 21.59 -14.52
CA ALA A 20 -13.10 22.85 -13.95
C ALA A 20 -13.70 22.66 -12.56
N ALA A 21 -14.50 21.60 -12.37
CA ALA A 21 -15.07 21.24 -11.07
C ALA A 21 -13.95 20.89 -10.07
N PHE A 22 -12.97 20.08 -10.46
CA PHE A 22 -11.83 19.77 -9.61
C PHE A 22 -11.07 21.04 -9.21
N TRP A 23 -10.73 21.90 -10.17
CA TRP A 23 -10.02 23.14 -9.89
C TRP A 23 -10.80 24.08 -8.95
N PHE A 24 -12.11 24.20 -9.16
CA PHE A 24 -12.96 25.08 -8.35
C PHE A 24 -13.15 24.54 -6.92
N PHE A 25 -13.48 23.26 -6.76
CA PHE A 25 -13.79 22.68 -5.46
C PHE A 25 -12.55 22.30 -4.65
N ASN A 26 -11.40 22.09 -5.28
CA ASN A 26 -10.13 21.81 -4.60
C ASN A 26 -9.40 23.08 -4.13
N GLN A 27 -10.11 24.22 -4.01
CA GLN A 27 -9.53 25.44 -3.48
C GLN A 27 -9.33 25.34 -1.95
N PRO A 28 -8.17 25.77 -1.42
CA PRO A 28 -7.89 25.76 0.01
C PRO A 28 -8.88 26.58 0.84
N SER A 29 -9.48 27.62 0.26
CA SER A 29 -10.49 28.47 0.91
C SER A 29 -11.74 27.67 1.27
N LEU A 30 -12.28 26.92 0.30
CA LEU A 30 -13.43 26.03 0.52
C LEU A 30 -13.08 24.94 1.52
N PHE A 31 -11.94 24.27 1.34
CA PHE A 31 -11.47 23.24 2.27
C PHE A 31 -11.39 23.76 3.71
N LYS A 32 -10.81 24.93 3.94
CA LYS A 32 -10.70 25.55 5.27
C LYS A 32 -12.06 25.87 5.88
N VAL A 33 -13.05 26.25 5.08
CA VAL A 33 -14.42 26.50 5.57
C VAL A 33 -15.09 25.20 5.99
N PHE A 34 -15.02 24.15 5.16
CA PHE A 34 -15.63 22.85 5.48
C PHE A 34 -14.93 22.12 6.63
N MET A 35 -13.61 22.27 6.74
CA MET A 35 -12.82 21.70 7.85
C MET A 35 -12.86 22.57 9.11
N LYS A 36 -13.53 23.73 9.08
CA LYS A 36 -13.63 24.61 10.24
C LYS A 36 -14.40 23.91 11.35
N GLY A 37 -13.69 23.53 12.41
CA GLY A 37 -14.26 22.79 13.54
C GLY A 37 -14.25 21.28 13.39
N TYR A 38 -13.74 20.75 12.26
CA TYR A 38 -13.44 19.33 12.15
C TYR A 38 -12.29 19.00 13.10
N LYS A 39 -12.57 18.19 14.12
CA LYS A 39 -11.54 17.61 14.98
C LYS A 39 -11.13 16.28 14.37
N VAL A 40 -9.85 16.15 14.05
CA VAL A 40 -9.27 14.84 13.73
C VAL A 40 -9.50 13.94 14.96
N PRO A 41 -10.14 12.77 14.81
CA PRO A 41 -10.31 11.83 15.90
C PRO A 41 -8.96 11.49 16.53
N ASP A 42 -8.91 11.33 17.85
CA ASP A 42 -7.68 10.90 18.52
C ASP A 42 -7.34 9.49 18.06
N SER A 43 -6.30 9.38 17.21
CA SER A 43 -5.88 8.12 16.58
C SER A 43 -4.87 7.35 17.42
N ARG A 44 -4.50 7.83 18.61
CA ARG A 44 -3.41 7.24 19.41
C ARG A 44 -3.63 5.76 19.74
N GLU A 45 -4.87 5.35 19.98
CA GLU A 45 -5.20 3.93 20.19
C GLU A 45 -5.04 3.10 18.90
N GLY A 46 -5.46 3.64 17.76
CA GLY A 46 -5.28 3.00 16.45
C GLY A 46 -3.81 2.92 16.03
N ASP A 47 -3.04 3.96 16.32
CA ASP A 47 -1.60 4.03 16.07
C ASP A 47 -0.84 3.01 16.94
N ALA A 48 -1.24 2.86 18.20
CA ALA A 48 -0.71 1.83 19.10
C ALA A 48 -1.06 0.41 18.62
N ALA A 49 -2.30 0.18 18.20
CA ALA A 49 -2.73 -1.11 17.65
C ALA A 49 -1.98 -1.47 16.36
N MET A 50 -1.77 -0.50 15.47
CA MET A 50 -0.97 -0.68 14.26
C MET A 50 0.51 -0.96 14.56
N ALA A 51 1.08 -0.30 15.56
CA ALA A 51 2.45 -0.57 15.99
C ALA A 51 2.61 -2.00 16.52
N GLN A 52 1.68 -2.46 17.38
CA GLN A 52 1.67 -3.84 17.89
C GLN A 52 1.48 -4.86 16.77
N PHE A 53 0.56 -4.61 15.83
CA PHE A 53 0.35 -5.47 14.68
C PHE A 53 1.62 -5.59 13.81
N LYS A 54 2.30 -4.47 13.56
CA LYS A 54 3.58 -4.45 12.84
C LYS A 54 4.66 -5.26 13.56
N GLU A 55 4.77 -5.14 14.88
CA GLU A 55 5.72 -5.91 15.68
C GLU A 55 5.44 -7.43 15.61
N GLN A 56 4.17 -7.83 15.66
CA GLN A 56 3.77 -9.23 15.52
C GLN A 56 4.15 -9.81 14.16
N LEU A 57 3.92 -9.06 13.07
CA LEU A 57 4.32 -9.49 11.72
C LEU A 57 5.85 -9.63 11.61
N LEU A 58 6.61 -8.67 12.15
CA LEU A 58 8.07 -8.73 12.15
C LEU A 58 8.60 -9.88 13.03
N ALA A 59 7.93 -10.21 14.13
CA ALA A 59 8.30 -11.35 14.96
C ALA A 59 8.07 -12.69 14.25
N GLN A 60 6.96 -12.83 13.51
CA GLN A 60 6.72 -14.02 12.69
C GLN A 60 7.74 -14.14 11.56
N LYS A 61 8.01 -13.05 10.84
CA LYS A 61 9.01 -13.05 9.76
C LYS A 61 10.40 -13.46 10.24
N ARG A 62 10.84 -12.93 11.39
CA ARG A 62 12.12 -13.33 12.00
C ARG A 62 12.19 -14.82 12.35
N LYS A 63 11.09 -15.42 12.80
CA LYS A 63 11.02 -16.86 13.09
C LYS A 63 11.09 -17.69 11.81
N GLU A 64 10.31 -17.32 10.79
CA GLU A 64 10.32 -17.97 9.48
C GLU A 64 11.74 -17.94 8.86
N GLU A 65 12.40 -16.78 8.90
CA GLU A 65 13.77 -16.63 8.41
C GLU A 65 14.74 -17.53 9.17
N TYR A 66 14.67 -17.57 10.49
CA TYR A 66 15.53 -18.42 11.31
C TYR A 66 15.30 -19.92 11.03
N GLU A 67 14.05 -20.38 10.94
CA GLU A 67 13.74 -21.76 10.59
C GLU A 67 14.24 -22.11 9.19
N SER A 68 14.07 -21.21 8.23
CA SER A 68 14.56 -21.41 6.86
C SER A 68 16.07 -21.58 6.81
N PHE A 69 16.80 -20.77 7.60
CA PHE A 69 18.25 -20.83 7.71
C PHE A 69 18.72 -22.15 8.36
N LEU A 70 18.08 -22.59 9.44
CA LEU A 70 18.41 -23.88 10.08
C LEU A 70 18.18 -25.07 9.14
N ARG A 71 17.07 -25.08 8.41
CA ARG A 71 16.78 -26.14 7.41
C ARG A 71 17.85 -26.18 6.32
N GLN A 72 18.33 -25.02 5.88
CA GLN A 72 19.43 -24.95 4.90
C GLN A 72 20.74 -25.49 5.47
N GLN A 73 21.08 -25.18 6.73
CA GLN A 73 22.29 -25.73 7.37
C GLN A 73 22.24 -27.25 7.52
N MET A 74 21.12 -27.81 7.98
CA MET A 74 20.97 -29.26 8.11
C MET A 74 21.07 -29.96 6.75
N ALA A 75 20.42 -29.43 5.72
CA ALA A 75 20.51 -29.98 4.36
C ALA A 75 21.95 -29.94 3.82
N PHE A 76 22.72 -28.89 4.12
CA PHE A 76 24.12 -28.79 3.72
C PHE A 76 25.01 -29.79 4.47
N GLU A 77 24.81 -29.94 5.78
CA GLU A 77 25.55 -30.91 6.60
C GLU A 77 25.25 -32.35 6.17
N GLU A 78 23.99 -32.70 5.94
CA GLU A 78 23.59 -34.00 5.42
C GLU A 78 24.20 -34.28 4.05
N ALA A 79 24.17 -33.32 3.14
CA ALA A 79 24.79 -33.46 1.82
C ALA A 79 26.32 -33.62 1.91
N ARG A 80 26.98 -33.02 2.91
CA ARG A 80 28.40 -33.21 3.18
C ARG A 80 28.68 -34.63 3.70
N ARG A 81 27.91 -35.10 4.67
CA ARG A 81 28.05 -36.47 5.22
C ARG A 81 27.81 -37.54 4.16
N GLN A 82 26.84 -37.34 3.26
CA GLN A 82 26.60 -38.27 2.14
C GLN A 82 27.77 -38.32 1.16
N ARG A 83 28.42 -37.18 0.87
CA ARG A 83 29.63 -37.15 0.04
C ARG A 83 30.80 -37.85 0.72
N GLU A 84 31.02 -37.60 2.00
CA GLU A 84 32.09 -38.25 2.78
C GLU A 84 31.91 -39.79 2.82
N ASN A 85 30.67 -40.28 2.98
CA ASN A 85 30.37 -41.72 2.94
C ASN A 85 30.42 -42.37 1.54
N GLN A 86 30.31 -41.60 0.45
CA GLN A 86 30.46 -42.11 -0.92
C GLN A 86 31.91 -42.06 -1.43
N SER A 87 32.79 -41.35 -0.73
CA SER A 87 34.18 -41.10 -1.14
C SER A 87 35.21 -41.99 -0.42
N GLY A 88 34.78 -42.87 0.49
CA GLY A 88 35.61 -43.84 1.22
C GLY A 88 35.14 -45.26 0.96
#